data_AF-A0A0Q6AQB3-F1
#
_entry.id   AF-A0A0Q6AQB3-F1
#
_cell.length_a   1.000
_cell.length_b   1.000
_cell.length_c   1.000
_cell.angle_alpha   90.00
_cell.angle_beta   90.00
_cell.angle_gamma   90.00
#
_symmetry.space_group_name_H-M   'P 1'
#
loop_
_entity.id
_entity.type
_entity.pdbx_description
1 polymer ?
#
loop_
_entity_poly.entity_id
_entity_poly.type
_entity_poly.pdbx_seq_one_letter_code
_entity_poly.pdbx_strand_id
1 'polypeptide(L)'
;MEILKKYGIADAGKDYTWFDLESFEESDSYIKLINNLAIISKNKFAPQNLTVGNEGWTENRTHYISEINFEINDNQYNMRLLCEKWFDFDLILELNKIMMQEGIKEQFYPIRTDDQSLIIVFGDTLLKEKLASENVLENTDQLILEKPLNFNSLKIV
;
A
#
# COMPACT_ATOMS: atom_id res chain seq x y z
N MET A 1 -8.14 13.88 14.24
CA MET A 1 -6.85 14.33 14.83
C MET A 1 -6.57 13.70 16.21
N GLU A 2 -7.27 12.63 16.60
CA GLU A 2 -7.12 12.00 17.93
C GLU A 2 -6.38 10.65 17.90
N ILE A 3 -6.48 9.88 16.80
CA ILE A 3 -5.86 8.55 16.68
C ILE A 3 -4.32 8.64 16.66
N LEU A 4 -3.73 9.50 15.82
CA LEU A 4 -2.27 9.68 15.84
C LEU A 4 -1.75 10.27 17.16
N LYS A 5 -2.57 11.05 17.88
CA LYS A 5 -2.25 11.51 19.25
C LYS A 5 -2.24 10.37 20.27
N LYS A 6 -3.14 9.38 20.15
CA LYS A 6 -3.08 8.13 20.95
C LYS A 6 -1.73 7.42 20.79
N TYR A 7 -1.13 7.54 19.60
CA TYR A 7 0.16 6.95 19.27
C TYR A 7 1.35 7.90 19.45
N GLY A 8 1.20 9.07 20.08
CA GLY A 8 2.32 10.02 20.34
C GLY A 8 2.65 10.98 19.19
N ILE A 9 2.00 10.83 18.04
CA ILE A 9 2.37 11.50 16.79
C ILE A 9 1.43 12.69 16.55
N ALA A 10 1.66 13.80 17.26
CA ALA A 10 0.90 15.03 17.04
C ALA A 10 1.27 15.74 15.72
N ASP A 11 2.47 15.49 15.18
CA ASP A 11 3.08 16.23 14.07
C ASP A 11 2.91 15.61 12.68
N ALA A 12 2.41 14.37 12.55
CA ALA A 12 2.17 13.74 11.23
C ALA A 12 0.92 14.31 10.53
N GLY A 13 0.72 15.62 10.66
CA GLY A 13 -0.43 16.35 10.17
C GLY A 13 -0.79 15.97 8.74
N LYS A 14 -2.07 15.63 8.54
CA LYS A 14 -2.78 15.42 7.25
C LYS A 14 -2.21 14.40 6.25
N ASP A 15 -0.96 13.99 6.35
CA ASP A 15 -0.29 13.12 5.37
C ASP A 15 -0.36 11.64 5.83
N TYR A 16 -1.55 11.20 6.24
CA TYR A 16 -1.80 9.81 6.63
C TYR A 16 -3.15 9.31 6.11
N THR A 17 -3.24 8.01 5.90
CA THR A 17 -4.49 7.32 5.62
C THR A 17 -4.67 6.11 6.54
N TRP A 18 -5.91 5.73 6.74
CA TRP A 18 -6.31 4.62 7.59
C TRP A 18 -7.26 3.73 6.80
N PHE A 19 -7.03 2.42 6.83
CA PHE A 19 -7.90 1.43 6.23
C PHE A 19 -7.94 0.15 7.07
N ASP A 20 -9.03 -0.59 6.91
CA ASP A 20 -9.16 -1.96 7.39
C ASP A 20 -8.32 -2.87 6.49
N LEU A 21 -7.54 -3.78 7.07
CA LEU A 21 -6.74 -4.75 6.30
C LEU A 21 -7.61 -5.87 5.72
N GLU A 22 -8.85 -6.02 6.19
CA GLU A 22 -9.82 -6.95 5.64
C GLU A 22 -10.64 -6.32 4.50
N SER A 23 -11.07 -7.14 3.54
CA SER A 23 -11.94 -6.77 2.40
C SER A 23 -11.22 -6.26 1.16
N PHE A 24 -10.04 -6.79 0.86
CA PHE A 24 -9.31 -6.53 -0.40
C PHE A 24 -9.63 -7.56 -1.52
N GLU A 25 -10.64 -8.40 -1.31
CA GLU A 25 -11.19 -9.28 -2.37
C GLU A 25 -11.90 -8.46 -3.45
N GLU A 26 -12.39 -7.28 -3.08
CA GLU A 26 -13.09 -6.35 -3.97
C GLU A 26 -12.14 -5.29 -4.53
N SER A 27 -12.31 -4.97 -5.81
CA SER A 27 -11.55 -3.94 -6.54
C SER A 27 -11.57 -2.57 -5.87
N ASP A 28 -12.73 -2.21 -5.31
CA ASP A 28 -13.01 -0.85 -4.84
C ASP A 28 -12.16 -0.48 -3.62
N SER A 29 -11.78 -1.46 -2.80
CA SER A 29 -10.87 -1.29 -1.68
C SER A 29 -9.48 -0.84 -2.15
N TYR A 30 -8.96 -1.46 -3.22
CA TYR A 30 -7.70 -1.05 -3.84
C TYR A 30 -7.81 0.33 -4.49
N ILE A 31 -8.88 0.63 -5.22
CA ILE A 31 -9.11 1.98 -5.80
C ILE A 31 -9.04 3.04 -4.71
N LYS A 32 -9.79 2.84 -3.62
CA LYS A 32 -9.87 3.78 -2.52
C LYS A 32 -8.52 3.94 -1.82
N LEU A 33 -7.80 2.86 -1.59
CA LEU A 33 -6.47 2.89 -0.99
C LEU A 33 -5.49 3.69 -1.87
N ILE A 34 -5.41 3.39 -3.16
CA ILE A 34 -4.46 4.05 -4.07
C ILE A 34 -4.75 5.56 -4.16
N ASN A 35 -6.02 5.94 -4.25
CA ASN A 35 -6.42 7.35 -4.23
C ASN A 35 -6.01 8.03 -2.92
N ASN A 36 -6.19 7.37 -1.78
CA ASN A 36 -5.75 7.90 -0.50
C ASN A 36 -4.21 8.04 -0.42
N LEU A 37 -3.46 7.04 -0.91
CA LEU A 37 -2.00 7.09 -0.98
C LEU A 37 -1.52 8.26 -1.87
N ALA A 38 -2.19 8.50 -3.01
CA ALA A 38 -1.90 9.62 -3.89
C ALA A 38 -2.14 10.96 -3.17
N ILE A 39 -3.26 11.08 -2.44
CA ILE A 39 -3.58 12.29 -1.66
C ILE A 39 -2.53 12.56 -0.58
N ILE A 40 -2.17 11.58 0.24
CA ILE A 40 -1.22 11.78 1.36
C ILE A 40 0.22 11.98 0.87
N SER A 41 0.53 11.49 -0.33
CA SER A 41 1.80 11.78 -1.00
C SER A 41 1.80 13.10 -1.76
N LYS A 42 0.72 13.91 -1.65
CA LYS A 42 0.57 15.20 -2.35
C LYS A 42 0.68 15.06 -3.87
N ASN A 43 0.14 13.96 -4.39
CA ASN A 43 0.17 13.57 -5.79
C ASN A 43 1.60 13.43 -6.37
N LYS A 44 2.57 13.03 -5.54
CA LYS A 44 3.91 12.64 -6.01
C LYS A 44 3.89 11.40 -6.91
N PHE A 45 2.82 10.61 -6.81
CA PHE A 45 2.43 9.68 -7.87
C PHE A 45 0.98 9.96 -8.27
N ALA A 46 0.67 9.70 -9.55
CA ALA A 46 -0.65 9.88 -10.12
C ALA A 46 -1.18 8.54 -10.65
N PRO A 47 -2.22 7.95 -10.04
CA PRO A 47 -2.85 6.75 -10.60
C PRO A 47 -3.56 7.10 -11.91
N GLN A 48 -3.32 6.31 -12.95
CA GLN A 48 -3.83 6.55 -14.31
C GLN A 48 -4.97 5.58 -14.66
N ASN A 49 -4.85 4.29 -14.30
CA ASN A 49 -5.88 3.28 -14.55
C ASN A 49 -5.77 2.13 -13.53
N LEU A 50 -6.87 1.77 -12.87
CA LEU A 50 -6.98 0.50 -12.15
C LEU A 50 -7.79 -0.49 -12.98
N THR A 51 -7.16 -1.59 -13.39
CA THR A 51 -7.87 -2.72 -13.96
C THR A 51 -7.94 -3.81 -12.91
N VAL A 52 -9.13 -4.31 -12.62
CA VAL A 52 -9.29 -5.52 -11.81
C VAL A 52 -9.86 -6.60 -12.69
N GLY A 53 -9.20 -7.75 -12.70
CA GLY A 53 -9.59 -8.87 -13.54
C GLY A 53 -9.39 -10.20 -12.86
N ASN A 54 -9.99 -11.22 -13.45
CA ASN A 54 -9.93 -12.57 -12.93
C ASN A 54 -8.96 -13.36 -13.80
N GLU A 55 -7.80 -13.80 -13.31
CA GLU A 55 -7.27 -15.07 -13.81
C GLU A 55 -6.37 -15.80 -12.81
N GLY A 56 -6.73 -17.06 -12.62
CA GLY A 56 -5.81 -18.09 -12.16
C GLY A 56 -6.60 -19.18 -11.47
N TRP A 57 -6.72 -20.34 -12.11
CA TRP A 57 -7.17 -21.56 -11.46
C TRP A 57 -5.92 -22.28 -10.96
N THR A 58 -5.74 -22.37 -9.65
CA THR A 58 -4.95 -23.47 -9.08
C THR A 58 -5.89 -24.66 -8.84
N GLU A 59 -5.36 -25.85 -8.54
CA GLU A 59 -6.18 -27.07 -8.41
C GLU A 59 -7.26 -27.03 -7.30
N ASN A 60 -7.30 -25.97 -6.50
CA ASN A 60 -8.32 -25.75 -5.46
C ASN A 60 -8.97 -24.35 -5.45
N ARG A 61 -8.47 -23.32 -6.17
CA ARG A 61 -8.93 -21.93 -5.97
C ARG A 61 -8.78 -21.00 -7.19
N THR A 62 -9.74 -20.09 -7.33
CA THR A 62 -9.69 -18.91 -8.21
C THR A 62 -9.00 -17.75 -7.49
N HIS A 63 -8.02 -17.12 -8.15
CA HIS A 63 -7.37 -15.91 -7.64
C HIS A 63 -7.83 -14.67 -8.42
N TYR A 64 -8.04 -13.57 -7.69
CA TYR A 64 -8.36 -12.26 -8.25
C TYR A 64 -7.07 -11.43 -8.28
N ILE A 65 -6.87 -10.67 -9.36
CA ILE A 65 -5.66 -9.86 -9.56
C ILE A 65 -6.07 -8.45 -9.95
N SER A 66 -5.44 -7.47 -9.32
CA SER A 66 -5.56 -6.07 -9.73
C SER A 66 -4.26 -5.60 -10.39
N GLU A 67 -4.38 -4.89 -11.50
CA GLU A 67 -3.30 -4.17 -12.17
C GLU A 67 -3.48 -2.66 -12.06
N ILE A 68 -2.51 -2.03 -11.41
CA ILE A 68 -2.47 -0.58 -11.21
C ILE A 68 -1.47 0.01 -12.17
N ASN A 69 -1.91 0.94 -13.00
CA ASN A 69 -1.03 1.84 -13.74
C ASN A 69 -0.95 3.18 -13.03
N PHE A 70 0.26 3.68 -12.84
CA PHE A 70 0.51 4.97 -12.21
C PHE A 70 1.74 5.64 -12.81
N GLU A 71 1.81 6.94 -12.60
CA GLU A 71 2.85 7.80 -13.14
C GLU A 71 3.60 8.49 -12.00
N ILE A 72 4.94 8.53 -12.12
CA ILE A 72 5.83 9.30 -11.25
C ILE A 72 6.86 9.98 -12.15
N ASN A 73 7.02 11.30 -12.03
CA ASN A 73 7.95 12.09 -12.85
C ASN A 73 7.88 11.79 -14.36
N ASP A 74 6.67 11.75 -14.92
CA ASP A 74 6.40 11.42 -16.33
C ASP A 74 6.74 9.97 -16.75
N ASN A 75 7.23 9.13 -15.83
CA ASN A 75 7.49 7.70 -16.07
C ASN A 75 6.28 6.85 -15.69
N GLN A 76 5.91 5.92 -16.57
CA GLN A 76 4.79 5.00 -16.38
C GLN A 76 5.24 3.72 -15.68
N TYR A 77 4.49 3.33 -14.66
CA TYR A 77 4.72 2.13 -13.86
C TYR A 77 3.44 1.28 -13.83
N ASN A 78 3.64 -0.03 -13.76
CA ASN A 78 2.56 -1.01 -13.60
C ASN A 78 2.88 -1.92 -12.41
N MET A 79 1.86 -2.25 -11.63
CA MET A 79 1.97 -3.16 -10.51
C MET A 79 0.80 -4.14 -10.46
N ARG A 80 1.12 -5.40 -10.17
CA ARG A 80 0.15 -6.50 -10.02
C ARG A 80 -0.02 -6.83 -8.55
N LEU A 81 -1.26 -6.78 -8.08
CA LEU A 81 -1.65 -7.07 -6.71
C LEU A 81 -2.54 -8.29 -6.64
N LEU A 82 -2.33 -9.10 -5.61
CA LEU A 82 -3.19 -10.23 -5.31
C LEU A 82 -4.42 -9.73 -4.53
N CYS A 83 -5.61 -9.94 -5.07
CA CYS A 83 -6.85 -9.59 -4.40
C CYS A 83 -7.34 -10.78 -3.57
N GLU A 84 -7.21 -10.65 -2.25
CA GLU A 84 -7.51 -11.65 -1.24
C GLU A 84 -8.21 -10.97 -0.07
N LYS A 85 -8.69 -11.74 0.92
CA LYS A 85 -9.30 -11.18 2.13
C LYS A 85 -8.44 -10.09 2.76
N TRP A 86 -7.13 -10.31 2.75
CA TRP A 86 -6.12 -9.44 3.33
C TRP A 86 -5.45 -8.56 2.28
N PHE A 87 -5.04 -7.36 2.70
CA PHE A 87 -4.28 -6.42 1.89
C PHE A 87 -2.93 -6.98 1.39
N ASP A 88 -2.65 -6.87 0.08
CA ASP A 88 -1.33 -7.14 -0.49
C ASP A 88 -0.36 -6.00 -0.21
N PHE A 89 0.41 -6.14 0.87
CA PHE A 89 1.37 -5.13 1.32
C PHE A 89 2.52 -4.87 0.34
N ASP A 90 2.74 -5.76 -0.64
CA ASP A 90 3.74 -5.52 -1.70
C ASP A 90 3.47 -4.20 -2.45
N LEU A 91 2.22 -3.72 -2.46
CA LEU A 91 1.87 -2.39 -2.96
C LEU A 91 2.75 -1.30 -2.34
N ILE A 92 2.83 -1.27 -1.01
CA ILE A 92 3.56 -0.23 -0.29
C ILE A 92 5.07 -0.39 -0.51
N LEU A 93 5.57 -1.63 -0.50
CA LEU A 93 6.98 -1.92 -0.69
C LEU A 93 7.47 -1.50 -2.08
N GLU A 94 6.74 -1.84 -3.13
CA GLU A 94 7.12 -1.50 -4.49
C GLU A 94 6.92 -0.01 -4.79
N LEU A 95 5.88 0.63 -4.25
CA LEU A 95 5.73 2.10 -4.36
C LEU A 95 6.92 2.84 -3.73
N ASN A 96 7.32 2.45 -2.53
CA ASN A 96 8.48 3.00 -1.83
C ASN A 96 9.77 2.86 -2.66
N LYS A 97 10.01 1.65 -3.18
CA LYS A 97 11.17 1.35 -4.04
C LYS A 97 11.19 2.21 -5.30
N ILE A 98 10.06 2.34 -6.00
CA ILE A 98 9.96 3.16 -7.20
C ILE A 98 10.17 4.64 -6.87
N MET A 99 9.54 5.15 -5.80
CA MET A 99 9.75 6.53 -5.34
C MET A 99 11.23 6.83 -5.06
N MET A 100 11.95 5.92 -4.40
CA MET A 100 13.38 6.06 -4.16
C MET A 100 14.20 6.08 -5.46
N GLN A 101 13.85 5.24 -6.44
CA GLN A 101 14.50 5.22 -7.76
C GLN A 101 14.30 6.55 -8.51
N GLU A 102 13.13 7.16 -8.33
CA GLU A 102 12.75 8.47 -8.87
C GLU A 102 13.27 9.66 -8.04
N GLY A 103 14.10 9.41 -7.02
CA GLY A 103 14.72 10.45 -6.21
C GLY A 103 13.79 11.11 -5.18
N ILE A 104 12.58 10.56 -4.97
CA ILE A 104 11.64 10.98 -3.93
C ILE A 104 12.10 10.35 -2.61
N LYS A 105 12.48 11.20 -1.65
CA LYS A 105 13.05 10.75 -0.37
C LYS A 105 11.99 10.35 0.65
N GLU A 106 10.79 10.91 0.52
CA GLU A 106 9.67 10.57 1.37
C GLU A 106 9.09 9.20 0.97
N GLN A 107 8.61 8.46 1.95
CA GLN A 107 8.16 7.08 1.82
C GLN A 107 6.90 6.86 2.66
N PHE A 108 6.21 5.76 2.38
CA PHE A 108 5.09 5.26 3.17
C PHE A 108 5.58 4.38 4.31
N TYR A 109 5.14 4.69 5.52
CA TYR A 109 5.47 3.96 6.74
C TYR A 109 4.20 3.40 7.38
N PRO A 110 4.11 2.08 7.57
CA PRO A 110 3.00 1.48 8.29
C PRO A 110 3.16 1.67 9.79
N ILE A 111 2.07 2.04 10.43
CA ILE A 111 1.95 2.18 11.88
C ILE A 111 1.08 1.04 12.39
N ARG A 112 1.58 0.35 13.41
CA ARG A 112 0.85 -0.70 14.11
C ARG A 112 -0.39 -0.13 14.76
N THR A 113 -1.51 -0.81 14.55
CA THR A 113 -2.70 -0.61 15.38
C THR A 113 -2.92 -1.84 16.26
N ASP A 114 -3.72 -1.69 17.32
CA ASP A 114 -4.06 -2.80 18.21
C ASP A 114 -5.21 -3.69 17.64
N ASP A 115 -5.58 -3.48 16.38
CA ASP A 115 -6.71 -4.12 15.68
C ASP A 115 -6.32 -4.56 14.25
N GLN A 116 -7.29 -4.97 13.44
CA GLN A 116 -7.07 -5.43 12.05
C GLN A 116 -6.92 -4.28 11.05
N SER A 117 -6.62 -3.07 11.50
CA SER A 117 -6.46 -1.92 10.62
C SER A 117 -5.00 -1.55 10.41
N LEU A 118 -4.74 -0.68 9.44
CA LEU A 118 -3.41 -0.17 9.20
C LEU A 118 -3.47 1.33 8.95
N ILE A 119 -2.58 2.04 9.62
CA ILE A 119 -2.35 3.46 9.35
C ILE A 119 -1.08 3.54 8.49
N ILE A 120 -1.19 4.18 7.33
CA ILE A 120 -0.03 4.48 6.49
C ILE A 120 0.23 5.98 6.59
N VAL A 121 1.46 6.35 6.95
CA VAL A 121 1.93 7.73 7.00
C VAL A 121 2.93 7.97 5.89
N PHE A 122 2.89 9.14 5.28
CA PHE A 122 3.85 9.55 4.27
C PHE A 122 4.81 10.60 4.84
N GLY A 123 6.12 10.37 4.74
CA GLY A 123 7.10 11.35 5.20
C GLY A 123 8.55 10.94 5.00
N ASP A 124 9.47 11.76 5.53
CA ASP A 124 10.91 11.60 5.35
C ASP A 124 11.57 10.70 6.40
N THR A 125 12.90 10.57 6.31
CA THR A 125 13.69 9.78 7.25
C THR A 125 13.57 10.26 8.70
N LEU A 126 13.43 11.57 8.94
CA LEU A 126 13.29 12.10 10.30
C LEU A 126 11.97 11.63 10.93
N LEU A 127 10.89 11.61 10.14
CA LEU A 127 9.63 11.04 10.58
C LEU A 127 9.77 9.54 10.89
N LYS A 128 10.44 8.77 10.02
CA LYS A 128 10.70 7.34 10.26
C LYS A 128 11.41 7.10 11.59
N GLU A 129 12.48 7.85 11.87
CA GLU A 129 13.26 7.74 13.11
C GLU A 129 12.41 8.05 14.35
N LYS A 130 11.56 9.08 14.26
CA LYS A 130 10.61 9.41 15.33
C LYS A 130 9.62 8.26 15.57
N LEU A 131 8.97 7.77 14.52
CA LEU A 131 8.03 6.64 14.62
C LEU A 131 8.70 5.38 15.19
N ALA A 132 9.95 5.11 14.80
CA ALA A 132 10.72 4.00 15.35
C ALA A 132 11.01 4.19 16.85
N SER A 133 11.39 5.40 17.28
CA SER A 133 11.68 5.70 18.69
C SER A 133 10.46 5.57 19.61
N GLU A 134 9.26 5.78 19.05
CA GLU A 134 7.98 5.61 19.74
C GLU A 134 7.49 4.15 19.72
N ASN A 135 8.19 3.25 19.02
CA ASN A 135 7.85 1.83 18.87
C ASN A 135 6.44 1.58 18.31
N VAL A 136 6.07 2.39 17.32
CA VAL A 136 4.75 2.37 16.67
C VAL A 136 4.80 1.92 15.21
N LEU A 137 6.00 1.75 14.62
CA LEU A 137 6.13 1.18 13.28
C LEU A 137 5.71 -0.30 13.28
N GLU A 138 4.96 -0.69 12.26
CA GLU A 138 4.58 -2.08 12.05
C GLU A 138 5.75 -2.88 11.46
N ASN A 139 5.81 -4.18 11.80
CA ASN A 139 6.74 -5.09 11.15
C ASN A 139 6.23 -5.48 9.76
N THR A 140 6.83 -4.90 8.72
CA THR A 140 6.42 -5.11 7.32
C THR A 140 6.49 -6.57 6.89
N ASP A 141 7.42 -7.36 7.43
CA ASP A 141 7.59 -8.77 7.03
C ASP A 141 6.36 -9.62 7.39
N GLN A 142 5.58 -9.19 8.39
CA GLN A 142 4.36 -9.87 8.81
C GLN A 142 3.13 -9.50 7.95
N LEU A 143 3.25 -8.47 7.12
CA LEU A 143 2.17 -7.99 6.25
C LEU A 143 2.27 -8.56 4.83
N ILE A 144 3.39 -9.18 4.48
CA ILE A 144 3.60 -9.76 3.13
C ILE A 144 2.74 -11.01 2.99
N LEU A 145 1.90 -11.03 1.95
CA LEU A 145 1.10 -12.19 1.60
C LEU A 145 1.92 -13.21 0.83
N GLU A 146 1.69 -14.49 1.11
CA GLU A 146 2.26 -15.56 0.28
C GLU A 146 1.55 -15.57 -1.08
N LYS A 147 2.32 -15.30 -2.14
CA LYS A 147 1.82 -15.28 -3.51
C LYS A 147 1.85 -16.68 -4.12
N PRO A 148 0.85 -17.04 -4.97
CA PRO A 148 0.86 -18.32 -5.65
C PRO A 148 2.07 -18.43 -6.60
N LEU A 149 2.52 -19.67 -6.84
CA LEU A 149 3.58 -19.96 -7.81
C LEU A 149 3.22 -19.37 -9.19
N ASN A 150 4.18 -18.72 -9.83
CA ASN A 150 4.01 -18.04 -11.12
C ASN A 150 3.01 -16.87 -11.12
N PHE A 151 2.76 -16.22 -9.99
CA PHE A 151 1.85 -15.05 -9.88
C PHE A 151 2.04 -14.02 -11.01
N ASN A 152 3.28 -13.66 -11.31
CA ASN A 152 3.60 -12.67 -12.36
C ASN A 152 3.26 -13.15 -13.80
N SER A 153 2.99 -14.44 -14.00
CA SER A 153 2.67 -15.05 -15.29
C SER A 153 1.18 -15.35 -15.47
N LEU A 154 0.35 -15.14 -14.45
CA LEU A 154 -1.11 -15.19 -14.56
C LEU A 154 -1.58 -14.07 -15.50
N LYS A 155 -2.75 -14.13 -16.14
CA LYS A 155 -3.25 -12.99 -16.94
C LYS A 155 -4.19 -12.11 -16.11
N ILE A 156 -4.83 -11.15 -16.76
CA ILE A 156 -6.23 -10.83 -16.51
C ILE A 156 -7.02 -11.42 -17.67
N VAL A 157 -8.18 -12.02 -17.39
CA VAL A 157 -9.23 -12.34 -18.39
C VAL A 157 -10.47 -11.52 -18.08
#